data_AF-A0A949JI87-F1
#
_entry.id   AF-A0A949JI87-F1
#
_cell.length_a   1.000
_cell.length_b   1.000
_cell.length_c   1.000
_cell.angle_alpha   90.00
_cell.angle_beta   90.00
_cell.angle_gamma   90.00
#
_symmetry.space_group_name_H-M   'P 1'
#
loop_
_entity.id
_entity.type
_entity.pdbx_description
1 polymer ?
#
loop_
_entity_poly.entity_id
_entity_poly.type
_entity_poly.pdbx_seq_one_letter_code
_entity_poly.pdbx_strand_id
1 'polypeptide(L)'
;MDLGGGRLFVVASAMGSPRHPDWYHNVVAHPGVTVEIGDERFPAEAVPASEEEYEELFAQALEQWPFLADHRERAERRLPLVELRPLPDPAAGDA
;
A
#
# COMPACT_ATOMS: atom_id res chain seq x y z
N MET A 1 -4.93 4.09 2.22
CA MET A 1 -6.04 4.50 1.34
C MET A 1 -6.97 3.35 1.08
N ASP A 2 -8.28 3.58 1.08
CA ASP A 2 -9.27 2.58 0.66
C ASP A 2 -9.46 2.69 -0.86
N LEU A 3 -9.11 1.63 -1.59
CA LEU A 3 -9.31 1.54 -3.05
C LEU A 3 -10.55 0.70 -3.40
N GLY A 4 -11.55 0.66 -2.52
CA GLY A 4 -12.76 -0.12 -2.72
C GLY A 4 -12.67 -1.53 -2.15
N GLY A 5 -13.83 -2.08 -1.81
CA GLY A 5 -13.96 -3.38 -1.16
C GLY A 5 -13.41 -3.44 0.27
N GLY A 6 -13.14 -2.29 0.91
CA GLY A 6 -12.56 -2.22 2.26
C GLY A 6 -11.08 -2.60 2.32
N ARG A 7 -10.39 -2.57 1.17
CA ARG A 7 -8.96 -2.92 1.07
C ARG A 7 -8.10 -1.70 1.31
N LEU A 8 -7.15 -1.81 2.23
CA LEU A 8 -6.23 -0.73 2.57
C LEU A 8 -4.96 -0.83 1.74
N PHE A 9 -4.53 0.29 1.13
CA PHE A 9 -3.30 0.38 0.35
C PHE A 9 -2.38 1.51 0.82
N VAL A 10 -1.10 1.41 0.45
CA VAL A 10 -0.09 2.46 0.53
C VAL A 10 0.69 2.50 -0.78
N VAL A 11 0.99 3.71 -1.29
CA VAL A 11 1.77 3.91 -2.52
C VAL A 11 3.22 4.27 -2.19
N ALA A 12 4.17 3.48 -2.68
CA ALA A 12 5.60 3.76 -2.61
C ALA A 12 6.05 4.81 -3.64
N SER A 13 5.45 6.01 -3.54
CA SER A 13 5.66 7.11 -4.49
C SER A 13 6.98 7.85 -4.29
N ALA A 14 7.42 8.01 -3.04
CA ALA A 14 8.62 8.77 -2.66
C ALA A 14 8.71 10.15 -3.36
N MET A 15 7.57 10.85 -3.49
CA MET A 15 7.46 12.15 -4.20
C MET A 15 8.03 12.14 -5.63
N GLY A 16 7.89 11.00 -6.34
CA GLY A 16 8.41 10.84 -7.70
C GLY A 16 9.92 10.59 -7.75
N SER A 17 10.54 10.18 -6.65
CA SER A 17 11.96 9.79 -6.65
C SER A 17 12.22 8.60 -7.59
N PRO A 18 13.35 8.59 -8.33
CA PRO A 18 13.74 7.45 -9.17
C PRO A 18 14.09 6.21 -8.35
N ARG A 19 14.25 6.34 -7.02
CA ARG A 19 14.45 5.23 -6.10
C ARG A 19 13.18 4.93 -5.31
N HIS A 20 12.97 3.66 -4.99
CA HIS A 20 11.95 3.25 -4.02
C HIS A 20 12.28 3.82 -2.64
N PRO A 21 11.27 4.13 -1.81
CA PRO A 21 11.51 4.49 -0.42
C PRO A 21 12.02 3.26 0.36
N ASP A 22 12.91 3.48 1.33
CA ASP A 22 13.55 2.38 2.08
C ASP A 22 12.54 1.42 2.73
N TRP A 23 11.40 1.94 3.20
CA TRP A 23 10.35 1.12 3.81
C TRP A 23 9.79 0.08 2.82
N TYR A 24 9.79 0.36 1.52
CA TYR A 24 9.30 -0.59 0.52
C TYR A 24 10.18 -1.85 0.49
N HIS A 25 11.49 -1.66 0.58
CA HIS A 25 12.43 -2.79 0.67
C HIS A 25 12.25 -3.56 1.98
N ASN A 26 11.96 -2.87 3.09
CA ASN A 26 11.69 -3.51 4.37
C ASN A 26 10.45 -4.42 4.30
N VAL A 27 9.33 -3.94 3.73
CA VAL A 27 8.09 -4.74 3.68
C VAL A 27 8.15 -5.88 2.66
N VAL A 28 8.96 -5.74 1.60
CA VAL A 28 9.23 -6.85 0.66
C VAL A 28 10.03 -7.96 1.35
N ALA A 29 10.99 -7.60 2.22
CA ALA A 29 11.79 -8.58 2.97
C ALA A 29 11.03 -9.14 4.20
N HIS A 30 10.25 -8.30 4.86
CA HIS A 30 9.56 -8.59 6.12
C HIS A 30 8.14 -7.98 6.08
N PRO A 31 7.14 -8.73 5.61
CA PRO A 31 5.82 -8.18 5.32
C PRO A 31 4.97 -7.89 6.56
N GLY A 32 5.35 -8.39 7.73
CA GLY A 32 4.65 -8.11 8.98
C GLY A 32 4.81 -6.64 9.41
N VAL A 33 3.72 -5.90 9.45
CA VAL A 33 3.68 -4.48 9.82
C VAL A 33 2.65 -4.22 10.92
N THR A 34 2.82 -3.11 11.63
CA THR A 34 1.75 -2.52 12.47
C THR A 34 1.25 -1.29 11.77
N VAL A 35 -0.06 -1.20 11.59
CA VAL A 35 -0.74 -0.07 10.96
C VAL A 35 -1.39 0.76 12.05
N GLU A 36 -1.26 2.08 11.95
CA GLU A 36 -1.91 3.05 12.84
C GLU A 36 -2.66 4.06 11.98
N ILE A 37 -3.98 4.16 12.18
CA ILE A 37 -4.87 5.07 11.45
C ILE A 37 -5.80 5.73 12.47
N GLY A 38 -5.61 7.02 12.72
CA GLY A 38 -6.33 7.71 13.79
C GLY A 38 -6.02 7.06 15.15
N ASP A 39 -7.05 6.58 15.83
CA ASP A 39 -6.94 5.89 17.12
C ASP A 39 -6.85 4.36 16.98
N GLU A 40 -6.97 3.82 15.76
CA GLU A 40 -6.91 2.39 15.49
C GLU A 40 -5.48 1.93 15.26
N ARG A 41 -5.08 0.84 15.92
CA ARG A 41 -3.77 0.20 15.75
C ARG A 41 -3.92 -1.31 15.65
N PHE A 42 -3.45 -1.90 14.55
CA PHE A 42 -3.60 -3.33 14.30
C PHE A 42 -2.40 -3.93 13.56
N PRO A 43 -2.09 -5.23 13.79
CA PRO A 43 -1.11 -5.95 12.99
C PRO A 43 -1.67 -6.24 11.58
N ALA A 44 -0.81 -6.16 10.56
CA ALA A 44 -1.18 -6.45 9.18
C ALA A 44 -0.03 -7.11 8.42
N GLU A 45 -0.36 -7.72 7.28
CA GLU A 45 0.60 -8.16 6.28
C GLU A 45 0.61 -7.18 5.11
N ALA A 46 1.82 -6.73 4.73
CA ALA A 46 2.06 -5.83 3.62
C ALA A 46 2.36 -6.62 2.35
N VAL A 47 1.44 -6.60 1.37
CA VAL A 47 1.51 -7.41 0.16
C VAL A 47 1.57 -6.50 -1.07
N PRO A 48 2.67 -6.47 -1.83
CA PRO A 48 2.72 -5.74 -3.10
C PRO A 48 1.64 -6.24 -4.07
N ALA A 49 0.92 -5.31 -4.69
CA ALA A 49 -0.07 -5.63 -5.71
C ALA A 49 0.58 -6.36 -6.90
N SER A 50 -0.11 -7.35 -7.46
CA SER A 50 0.40 -8.11 -8.61
C SER A 50 0.45 -7.25 -9.88
N GLU A 51 1.01 -7.80 -10.96
CA GLU A 51 1.02 -7.08 -12.24
C GLU A 51 -0.38 -6.96 -12.83
N GLU A 52 -1.23 -7.96 -12.62
CA GLU A 52 -2.56 -8.07 -13.18
C GLU A 52 -3.54 -7.03 -12.60
N GLU A 53 -3.50 -6.80 -11.29
CA GLU A 53 -4.44 -5.88 -10.61
C GLU A 53 -3.92 -4.42 -10.55
N TYR A 54 -2.66 -4.17 -10.89
CA TYR A 54 -2.03 -2.88 -10.63
C TYR A 54 -2.59 -1.71 -11.41
N GLU A 55 -2.78 -1.84 -12.72
CA GLU A 55 -3.23 -0.67 -13.51
C GLU A 55 -4.66 -0.26 -13.12
N GLU A 56 -5.51 -1.22 -12.74
CA GLU A 56 -6.84 -0.94 -12.20
C GLU A 56 -6.75 -0.21 -10.85
N LEU A 57 -5.98 -0.74 -9.90
CA LEU A 57 -5.79 -0.12 -8.59
C LEU A 57 -5.13 1.26 -8.70
N PHE A 58 -4.17 1.43 -9.62
CA PHE A 58 -3.50 2.70 -9.83
C PHE A 58 -4.42 3.73 -10.49
N ALA A 59 -5.30 3.32 -11.39
CA ALA A 59 -6.34 4.21 -11.92
C ALA A 59 -7.26 4.73 -10.79
N GLN A 60 -7.72 3.85 -9.90
CA GLN A 60 -8.52 4.25 -8.74
C GLN A 60 -7.74 5.15 -7.77
N ALA A 61 -6.43 4.91 -7.62
CA ALA A 61 -5.55 5.77 -6.84
C ALA A 61 -5.44 7.18 -7.44
N LEU A 62 -5.41 7.31 -8.77
CA LEU A 62 -5.38 8.60 -9.47
C LEU A 62 -6.69 9.38 -9.32
N GLU A 63 -7.83 8.69 -9.31
CA GLU A 63 -9.14 9.33 -9.10
C GLU A 63 -9.21 10.02 -7.73
N GLN A 64 -8.63 9.40 -6.70
CA GLN A 64 -8.62 9.94 -5.34
C GLN A 64 -7.44 10.90 -5.08
N TRP A 65 -6.26 10.62 -5.64
CA TRP A 65 -5.04 11.40 -5.45
C TRP A 65 -4.37 11.74 -6.79
N PRO A 66 -4.85 12.78 -7.50
CA PRO A 66 -4.35 13.14 -8.82
C PRO A 66 -2.85 13.46 -8.88
N PHE A 67 -2.23 13.90 -7.77
CA PHE A 67 -0.79 14.19 -7.70
C PHE A 67 0.09 12.95 -7.96
N LEU A 68 -0.45 11.74 -7.85
CA LEU A 68 0.29 10.51 -8.16
C LEU A 68 0.65 10.40 -9.66
N ALA A 69 -0.03 11.14 -10.54
CA ALA A 69 0.33 11.23 -11.95
C ALA A 69 1.72 11.87 -12.14
N ASP A 70 1.95 13.03 -11.53
CA ASP A 70 3.26 13.73 -11.54
C ASP A 70 4.36 12.85 -10.94
N HIS A 71 4.06 12.16 -9.84
CA HIS A 71 5.01 11.24 -9.23
C HIS A 71 5.38 10.07 -10.16
N ARG A 72 4.40 9.49 -10.87
CA ARG A 72 4.66 8.37 -11.81
C ARG A 72 5.50 8.83 -12.99
N GLU A 73 5.21 10.02 -13.52
CA GLU A 73 5.99 10.62 -14.62
C GLU A 73 7.45 10.87 -14.20
N ARG A 74 7.66 11.52 -13.06
CA ARG A 74 9.00 11.88 -12.58
C ARG A 74 9.84 10.70 -12.10
N ALA A 75 9.22 9.65 -11.58
CA ALA A 75 9.95 8.52 -11.03
C ALA A 75 10.62 7.66 -12.11
N GLU A 76 10.13 7.70 -13.35
CA GLU A 76 10.59 6.83 -14.45
C GLU A 76 10.57 5.32 -14.09
N ARG A 77 9.75 4.95 -13.10
CA ARG A 77 9.54 3.58 -12.61
C ARG A 77 8.09 3.39 -12.22
N ARG A 78 7.69 2.13 -12.09
CA ARG A 78 6.42 1.79 -11.44
C ARG A 78 6.42 2.29 -10.00
N LEU A 79 5.29 2.83 -9.54
CA LEU A 79 5.08 3.21 -8.14
C LEU A 79 4.40 2.05 -7.42
N PRO A 80 5.09 1.25 -6.60
CA PRO A 80 4.46 0.08 -6.00
C PRO A 80 3.23 0.45 -5.17
N LEU A 81 2.14 -0.26 -5.42
CA LEU A 81 0.98 -0.31 -4.55
C LEU A 81 1.16 -1.50 -3.60
N VAL A 82 1.02 -1.25 -2.30
CA VAL A 82 1.16 -2.28 -1.26
C VAL A 82 -0.16 -2.34 -0.51
N GLU A 83 -0.81 -3.49 -0.58
CA GLU A 83 -2.00 -3.79 0.20
C GLU A 83 -1.59 -4.07 1.65
N LEU A 84 -2.33 -3.53 2.60
CA LEU A 84 -2.21 -3.77 4.03
C LEU A 84 -3.38 -4.64 4.46
N ARG A 85 -3.12 -5.94 4.64
CA ARG A 85 -4.14 -6.93 5.00
C ARG A 85 -4.14 -7.09 6.52
N PRO A 86 -5.19 -6.64 7.24
CA PRO A 86 -5.26 -6.82 8.68
C PRO A 86 -5.15 -8.30 9.03
N LEU A 87 -4.30 -8.63 10.00
CA LEU A 87 -4.25 -9.99 10.53
C LEU A 87 -5.43 -10.19 11.47
N PRO A 88 -6.03 -11.39 11.51
CA PRO A 88 -7.05 -11.70 12.50
C PRO A 88 -6.49 -11.46 13.89
N ASP A 89 -7.28 -10.83 14.76
CA ASP A 89 -6.92 -10.66 16.16
C ASP A 89 -6.77 -12.06 16.79
N PRO A 90 -5.58 -12.43 17.31
CA PRO A 90 -5.41 -13.71 17.99
C PRO A 90 -6.32 -13.86 19.22
N ALA A 91 -6.89 -12.78 19.75
CA ALA A 91 -7.89 -12.82 20.83
C ALA A 91 -9.34 -12.99 20.35
N ALA A 92 -9.61 -12.94 19.04
CA ALA A 92 -10.94 -13.17 18.46
C ALA A 92 -11.21 -14.65 18.12
N GLY A 93 -10.31 -15.57 18.51
CA GLY A 93 -10.46 -17.01 18.34
C GLY A 93 -11.11 -17.67 19.56
N ASP A 94 -12.21 -18.36 19.29
CA ASP A 94 -13.03 -19.25 20.15
C ASP A 94 -14.03 -18.57 21.11
N ALA A 95 -15.24 -18.34 20.59
CA ALA A 95 -16.49 -18.30 21.36
C ALA A 95 -17.44 -19.40 20.83
#